data_AF-A0A2A5M6B7-F1
#
_entry.id   AF-A0A2A5M6B7-F1
#
_cell.length_a   1.000
_cell.length_b   1.000
_cell.length_c   1.000
_cell.angle_alpha   90.00
_cell.angle_beta   90.00
_cell.angle_gamma   90.00
#
_symmetry.space_group_name_H-M   'P 1'
#
loop_
_entity.id
_entity.type
_entity.pdbx_description
1 polymer ?
#
loop_
_entity_poly.entity_id
_entity_poly.type
_entity_poly.pdbx_seq_one_letter_code
_entity_poly.pdbx_strand_id
1 'polypeptide(L)'
;MKNIVLGGGCFWCVEAVFERLKGVIDTEVGYSGGNPNPSYESVCNGDGNIEVVKINYDEKQISLLEILTLFFKIHDPTSIDKQGG
;
A
#
# COMPACT_ATOMS: atom_id res chain seq x y z
N MET A 1 1.62 -13.08 13.53
CA MET A 1 0.84 -12.19 12.64
C MET A 1 1.43 -10.81 12.75
N LYS A 2 1.82 -10.23 11.62
CA LYS A 2 2.38 -8.89 11.51
C LYS A 2 1.61 -8.08 10.49
N ASN A 3 1.81 -6.76 10.51
CA ASN A 3 1.28 -5.88 9.50
C ASN A 3 2.34 -4.88 9.02
N ILE A 4 2.12 -4.36 7.83
CA ILE A 4 2.86 -3.24 7.24
C ILE A 4 1.90 -2.38 6.41
N VAL A 5 2.16 -1.08 6.35
CA VAL A 5 1.42 -0.12 5.52
C VAL A 5 2.35 0.39 4.42
N LEU A 6 1.92 0.27 3.16
CA LEU A 6 2.72 0.61 1.98
C LEU A 6 1.95 1.57 1.07
N GLY A 7 2.60 2.65 0.64
CA GLY A 7 2.08 3.59 -0.37
C GLY A 7 2.90 3.50 -1.65
N GLY A 8 2.24 3.16 -2.77
CA GLY A 8 2.93 2.85 -4.03
C GLY A 8 2.18 3.31 -5.27
N GLY A 9 1.34 4.35 -5.16
CA GLY A 9 0.41 4.78 -6.20
C GLY A 9 -1.00 4.26 -5.97
N CYS A 10 -1.74 3.97 -7.05
CA CYS A 10 -3.13 3.52 -6.97
C CYS A 10 -3.27 2.28 -6.07
N PHE A 11 -3.97 2.44 -4.94
CA PHE A 11 -4.13 1.39 -3.94
C PHE A 11 -4.85 0.13 -4.45
N TRP A 12 -5.73 0.24 -5.45
CA TRP A 12 -6.43 -0.91 -6.06
C TRP A 12 -5.45 -1.79 -6.83
N CYS A 13 -4.47 -1.19 -7.50
CA CYS A 13 -3.43 -1.92 -8.20
C CYS A 13 -2.51 -2.64 -7.22
N VAL A 14 -2.14 -1.98 -6.11
CA VAL A 14 -1.26 -2.54 -5.09
C VAL A 14 -1.97 -3.66 -4.31
N GLU A 15 -3.20 -3.42 -3.85
CA GLU A 15 -4.03 -4.39 -3.13
C GLU A 15 -4.22 -5.69 -3.93
N ALA A 16 -4.60 -5.57 -5.20
CA ALA A 16 -4.84 -6.73 -6.07
C ALA A 16 -3.62 -7.67 -6.23
N VAL A 17 -2.40 -7.13 -6.07
CA VAL A 17 -1.17 -7.94 -6.07
C VAL A 17 -1.03 -8.73 -4.77
N PHE A 18 -1.35 -8.13 -3.63
CA PHE A 18 -1.15 -8.74 -2.30
C PHE A 18 -2.29 -9.65 -1.88
N GLU A 19 -3.54 -9.40 -2.29
CA GLU A 19 -4.70 -10.26 -1.98
C GLU A 19 -4.50 -11.73 -2.37
N ARG A 20 -3.72 -11.98 -3.43
CA ARG A 20 -3.48 -13.33 -3.98
C ARG A 20 -2.18 -13.96 -3.48
N LEU A 21 -1.43 -13.27 -2.65
CA LEU A 21 -0.10 -13.70 -2.22
C LEU A 21 -0.20 -14.68 -1.05
N LYS A 22 0.35 -15.88 -1.22
CA LYS A 22 0.36 -16.88 -0.16
C LYS A 22 1.07 -16.34 1.09
N GLY A 23 0.41 -16.45 2.24
CA GLY A 23 0.89 -15.94 3.52
C GLY A 23 0.35 -14.55 3.87
N VAL A 24 -0.25 -13.83 2.92
CA VAL A 24 -1.12 -12.69 3.22
C VAL A 24 -2.46 -13.23 3.73
N ILE A 25 -2.92 -12.67 4.84
CA ILE A 25 -4.15 -13.06 5.52
C ILE A 25 -5.29 -12.15 5.07
N ASP A 26 -5.01 -10.84 4.99
CA ASP A 26 -5.99 -9.81 4.70
C ASP A 26 -5.29 -8.52 4.25
N THR A 27 -5.99 -7.71 3.45
CA THR A 27 -5.55 -6.40 2.99
C THR A 27 -6.64 -5.36 3.19
N GLU A 28 -6.24 -4.14 3.55
CA GLU A 28 -7.16 -3.00 3.69
C GLU A 28 -6.57 -1.79 2.95
N VAL A 29 -7.37 -1.12 2.13
CA VAL A 29 -6.98 0.18 1.52
C VAL A 29 -7.35 1.35 2.42
N GLY A 30 -6.59 2.45 2.31
CA GLY A 30 -6.89 3.68 3.03
C GLY A 30 -5.97 4.82 2.68
N TYR A 31 -5.94 5.82 3.57
CA TYR A 31 -5.18 7.05 3.40
C TYR A 31 -4.26 7.29 4.59
N SER A 32 -3.04 7.77 4.34
CA SER A 32 -2.06 8.06 5.41
C SER A 32 -1.11 9.20 5.02
N GLY A 33 -0.42 9.77 6.01
CA GLY A 33 0.60 10.82 5.82
C GLY A 33 0.11 12.25 6.02
N GLY A 34 -1.21 12.49 5.94
CA GLY A 34 -1.82 13.81 6.11
C GLY A 34 -2.62 13.94 7.41
N ASN A 35 -3.67 14.76 7.35
CA ASN A 35 -4.54 15.01 8.49
C ASN A 35 -5.46 13.81 8.80
N PRO A 36 -5.85 13.59 10.07
CA PRO A 36 -6.72 12.49 10.47
C PRO A 36 -8.13 12.59 9.89
N ASN A 37 -8.77 11.43 9.70
CA ASN A 37 -10.14 11.29 9.17
C ASN A 37 -10.37 11.99 7.81
N PRO A 38 -9.53 11.75 6.79
CA PRO A 38 -9.73 12.34 5.47
C PRO A 38 -10.99 11.76 4.80
N SER A 39 -11.63 12.54 3.93
CA SER A 39 -12.62 12.04 2.99
C SER A 39 -11.96 11.75 1.64
N TYR A 40 -12.57 10.92 0.79
CA TYR A 40 -12.01 10.67 -0.54
C TYR A 40 -11.79 11.97 -1.32
N GLU A 41 -12.75 12.88 -1.24
CA GLU A 41 -12.69 14.18 -1.89
C GLU A 41 -11.58 15.08 -1.34
N SER A 42 -11.30 15.04 -0.03
CA SER A 42 -10.20 15.84 0.54
C SER A 42 -8.85 15.36 0.03
N VAL A 43 -8.66 14.03 -0.07
CA VAL A 43 -7.44 13.43 -0.63
C VAL A 43 -7.28 13.80 -2.10
N CYS A 44 -8.34 13.69 -2.90
CA CYS A 44 -8.30 14.10 -4.31
C CYS A 44 -7.96 15.60 -4.50
N ASN A 45 -8.25 16.44 -3.51
CA ASN A 45 -7.93 17.86 -3.50
C ASN A 45 -6.55 18.20 -2.89
N GLY A 46 -5.76 17.20 -2.47
CA GLY A 46 -4.41 17.38 -1.96
C GLY A 46 -4.34 17.78 -0.49
N ASP A 47 -5.03 17.04 0.39
CA ASP A 47 -4.98 17.26 1.86
C ASP A 47 -3.69 16.75 2.56
N GLY A 48 -2.73 16.25 1.78
CA GLY A 48 -1.45 15.70 2.23
C GLY A 48 -1.48 14.21 2.55
N ASN A 49 -2.63 13.55 2.50
CA ASN A 49 -2.69 12.09 2.55
C ASN A 49 -2.36 11.46 1.19
N ILE A 50 -1.82 10.25 1.25
CA ILE A 50 -1.56 9.39 0.10
C ILE A 50 -2.37 8.09 0.21
N GLU A 51 -2.65 7.47 -0.92
CA GLU A 51 -3.22 6.14 -1.00
C GLU A 51 -2.23 5.09 -0.45
N VAL A 52 -2.71 4.24 0.45
CA VAL A 52 -1.93 3.17 1.07
C VAL A 52 -2.70 1.86 1.15
N VAL A 53 -1.96 0.75 1.23
CA VAL A 53 -2.47 -0.59 1.51
C VAL A 53 -1.84 -1.10 2.80
N LYS A 54 -2.67 -1.51 3.75
CA LYS A 54 -2.28 -2.25 4.95
C LYS A 54 -2.34 -3.74 4.63
N ILE A 55 -1.24 -4.44 4.85
CA ILE A 55 -1.10 -5.87 4.57
C ILE A 55 -0.95 -6.60 5.90
N ASN A 56 -1.91 -7.45 6.24
CA ASN A 56 -1.85 -8.36 7.37
C ASN A 56 -1.31 -9.71 6.88
N TYR A 57 -0.21 -10.22 7.46
CA TYR A 57 0.46 -11.43 6.98
C TYR A 57 0.97 -12.34 8.11
N ASP A 58 1.14 -13.62 7.77
CA ASP A 58 1.78 -14.63 8.61
C ASP A 58 3.29 -14.69 8.34
N GLU A 59 4.08 -14.18 9.27
CA GLU A 59 5.54 -14.15 9.18
C GLU A 59 6.21 -15.53 9.11
N LYS A 60 5.46 -16.62 9.38
CA LYS A 60 5.94 -17.99 9.19
C LYS A 60 5.78 -18.49 7.74
N GLN A 61 4.92 -17.85 6.96
CA GLN A 61 4.64 -18.21 5.58
C GLN A 61 5.27 -17.26 4.57
N ILE A 62 5.36 -15.97 4.91
CA ILE A 62 5.99 -14.94 4.08
C ILE A 62 6.76 -13.95 4.93
N SER A 63 7.99 -13.65 4.52
CA SER A 63 8.84 -12.68 5.20
C SER A 63 8.53 -11.24 4.79
N LEU A 64 8.88 -10.29 5.65
CA LEU A 64 8.81 -8.87 5.31
C LEU A 64 9.66 -8.54 4.07
N LEU A 65 10.81 -9.19 3.93
CA LEU A 65 11.70 -8.98 2.78
C LEU A 65 11.03 -9.39 1.47
N GLU A 66 10.28 -10.49 1.45
CA GLU A 66 9.54 -10.93 0.26
C GLU A 66 8.43 -9.94 -0.11
N ILE A 67 7.68 -9.45 0.89
CA ILE A 67 6.67 -8.40 0.69
C ILE A 67 7.29 -7.15 0.09
N LEU A 68 8.38 -6.65 0.67
CA LEU A 68 9.08 -5.46 0.17
C LEU A 68 9.70 -5.68 -1.21
N THR A 69 10.24 -6.88 -1.47
CA THR A 69 10.80 -7.24 -2.78
C THR A 69 9.73 -7.22 -3.86
N LEU A 70 8.52 -7.70 -3.57
CA LEU A 70 7.40 -7.62 -4.50
C LEU A 70 6.92 -6.18 -4.65
N PHE A 71 6.78 -5.44 -3.55
CA PHE A 71 6.37 -4.04 -3.54
C PHE A 71 7.25 -3.19 -4.48
N PHE A 72 8.58 -3.26 -4.35
CA PHE A 72 9.50 -2.49 -5.21
C PHE A 72 9.55 -2.95 -6.68
N LYS A 73 8.89 -4.05 -7.05
CA LYS A 73 8.76 -4.50 -8.44
C LYS A 73 7.49 -3.99 -9.13
N ILE A 74 6.48 -3.58 -8.37
CA ILE A 74 5.14 -3.26 -8.91
C ILE A 74 4.86 -1.75 -9.02
N HIS A 75 5.79 -0.91 -8.58
CA HIS A 75 5.70 0.55 -8.68
C HIS A 75 7.09 1.14 -8.95
N ASP A 76 7.15 2.36 -9.49
CA ASP A 76 8.38 3.14 -9.60
C ASP A 76 8.61 3.96 -8.32
N PRO A 77 9.60 3.62 -7.46
CA PRO A 77 9.89 4.37 -6.23
C PRO A 77 10.72 5.64 -6.48
N THR A 78 11.06 5.95 -7.73
CA THR A 78 11.90 7.11 -8.09
C THR A 78 11.10 8.27 -8.67
N SER A 79 9.80 8.06 -8.90
CA SER A 79 8.86 9.08 -9.35
C SER A 79 8.40 9.94 -8.17
N ILE A 80 8.79 11.21 -8.17
CA ILE A 80 8.39 12.19 -7.14
C ILE A 80 6.93 12.57 -7.33
N ASP A 81 6.14 12.47 -6.26
CA ASP A 81 4.73 12.87 -6.16
C ASP A 81 3.81 12.29 -7.27
N LYS A 82 4.19 11.14 -7.86
CA LYS A 82 3.40 10.46 -8.89
C LYS A 82 3.70 8.97 -8.99
N GLN A 83 2.76 8.22 -9.56
CA GLN A 83 2.97 6.85 -10.02
C GLN A 83 2.29 6.65 -11.37
N GLY A 84 2.98 6.02 -12.33
CA GLY A 84 2.52 5.93 -13.70
C GLY A 84 2.86 7.15 -14.56
N GLY A 85 2.30 7.17 -15.77
CA GLY A 85 2.52 8.20 -16.80
C GLY A 85 1.46 9.29 -16.80
#